data_AF-A0A1A0HHQ3-F1
#
_entry.id   AF-A0A1A0HHQ3-F1
#
_cell.length_a   1.000
_cell.length_b   1.000
_cell.length_c   1.000
_cell.angle_alpha   90.00
_cell.angle_beta   90.00
_cell.angle_gamma   90.00
#
_symmetry.space_group_name_H-M   'P 1'
#
loop_
_entity.id
_entity.type
_entity.pdbx_description
1 polymer ?
#
loop_
_entity_poly.entity_id
_entity_poly.type
_entity_poly.pdbx_seq_one_letter_code
_entity_poly.pdbx_strand_id
1 'polypeptide(L)'
;MNQEKSADVASGITQYFGLPEAELKEPLVCHVMQILNISESKEKALEEWRYYQNPNTAPFERMEHVYRPIIYGIDLETPEPEQKARSVKATYKLLLRDCFGNYFYAIELEELPFLRPGTNTTKTPLPIPLGGCITLGKGTLIADGFVLMKKHLCTYQEPDPFSELTKSLNENLVGKNIEMIEHLLNDLK
;
A
#
# COMPACT_ATOMS: atom_id res chain seq x y z
N MET A 1 26.23 21.08 -40.72
CA MET A 1 26.46 20.50 -39.37
C MET A 1 25.29 20.94 -38.52
N ASN A 2 24.17 20.22 -38.62
CA ASN A 2 22.93 20.58 -37.94
C ASN A 2 22.95 19.95 -36.56
N GLN A 3 23.06 20.79 -35.52
CA GLN A 3 22.75 20.39 -34.16
C GLN A 3 21.24 20.25 -34.05
N GLU A 4 20.74 19.02 -34.12
CA GLU A 4 19.42 18.70 -33.60
C GLU A 4 19.45 18.92 -32.10
N LYS A 5 18.72 19.94 -31.63
CA LYS A 5 18.29 20.03 -30.24
C LYS A 5 17.55 18.73 -29.92
N SER A 6 18.15 17.86 -29.11
CA SER A 6 17.43 16.79 -28.44
C SER A 6 16.38 17.44 -27.54
N ALA A 7 15.14 17.50 -28.01
CA ALA A 7 14.02 17.82 -27.17
C ALA A 7 14.01 16.82 -26.00
N ASP A 8 13.99 17.33 -24.77
CA ASP A 8 13.65 16.54 -23.59
C ASP A 8 12.24 15.99 -23.80
N VAL A 9 12.14 14.80 -24.40
CA VAL A 9 10.89 14.06 -24.47
C VAL A 9 10.66 13.52 -23.07
N ALA A 10 9.88 14.27 -22.27
CA ALA A 10 9.44 13.83 -20.95
C ALA A 10 8.93 12.38 -21.05
N SER A 11 9.68 11.46 -20.47
CA SER A 11 9.42 10.02 -20.52
C SER A 11 8.95 9.57 -19.14
N GLY A 12 7.97 8.67 -19.08
CA GLY A 12 7.40 8.19 -17.82
C GLY A 12 6.21 9.00 -17.33
N ILE A 13 6.03 9.08 -16.01
CA ILE A 13 4.86 9.74 -15.42
C ILE A 13 4.93 11.28 -15.48
N THR A 14 6.14 11.84 -15.56
CA THR A 14 6.38 13.30 -15.48
C THR A 14 5.78 14.07 -16.66
N GLN A 15 5.56 13.41 -17.80
CA GLN A 15 4.91 14.01 -18.97
C GLN A 15 3.45 14.45 -18.69
N TYR A 16 2.85 13.99 -17.60
CA TYR A 16 1.50 14.33 -17.18
C TYR A 16 1.46 15.35 -16.04
N PHE A 17 2.62 15.84 -15.58
CA PHE A 17 2.71 16.79 -14.48
C PHE A 17 2.03 18.12 -14.84
N GLY A 18 1.21 18.64 -13.91
CA GLY A 18 0.48 19.90 -14.10
C GLY A 18 -0.76 19.81 -15.00
N LEU A 19 -1.06 18.63 -15.57
CA LEU A 19 -2.30 18.41 -16.28
C LEU A 19 -3.43 18.10 -15.26
N PRO A 20 -4.61 18.74 -15.38
CA PRO A 20 -5.72 18.46 -14.48
C PRO A 20 -6.25 17.03 -14.65
N GLU A 21 -6.30 16.57 -15.90
CA GLU A 21 -6.74 15.23 -16.29
C GLU A 21 -5.98 14.77 -17.53
N ALA A 22 -5.55 13.51 -17.55
CA ALA A 22 -4.89 12.87 -18.69
C ALA A 22 -5.01 11.35 -18.62
N GLU A 23 -4.75 10.67 -19.73
CA GLU A 23 -4.65 9.21 -19.76
C GLU A 23 -3.24 8.77 -20.14
N LEU A 24 -2.77 7.67 -19.54
CA LEU A 24 -1.52 7.04 -19.93
C LEU A 24 -1.56 6.64 -21.41
N LYS A 25 -0.69 7.24 -22.22
CA LYS A 25 -0.58 6.95 -23.65
C LYS A 25 0.02 5.57 -23.94
N GLU A 26 0.90 5.11 -23.06
CA GLU A 26 1.60 3.83 -23.14
C GLU A 26 1.61 3.16 -21.76
N PRO A 27 1.74 1.82 -21.69
CA PRO A 27 1.87 1.12 -20.41
C PRO A 27 3.09 1.58 -19.62
N LEU A 28 2.96 1.63 -18.29
CA LEU A 28 4.03 2.07 -17.39
C LEU A 28 4.28 1.02 -16.31
N VAL A 29 5.52 0.52 -16.25
CA VAL A 29 5.96 -0.42 -15.22
C VAL A 29 6.52 0.35 -14.04
N CYS A 30 6.04 0.04 -12.84
CA CYS A 30 6.35 0.76 -11.63
C CYS A 30 6.63 -0.19 -10.47
N HIS A 31 7.55 0.17 -9.59
CA HIS A 31 7.77 -0.54 -8.33
C HIS A 31 6.89 0.04 -7.23
N VAL A 32 6.34 -0.83 -6.37
CA VAL A 32 5.58 -0.44 -5.19
C VAL A 32 6.54 -0.04 -4.07
N MET A 33 6.56 1.25 -3.75
CA MET A 33 7.47 1.80 -2.74
C MET A 33 6.82 1.87 -1.36
N GLN A 34 5.51 2.12 -1.31
CA GLN A 34 4.74 2.27 -0.08
C GLN A 34 3.27 1.97 -0.33
N ILE A 35 2.58 1.46 0.68
CA ILE A 35 1.14 1.18 0.65
C ILE A 35 0.51 1.75 1.92
N LEU A 36 -0.61 2.46 1.77
CA LEU A 36 -1.39 3.01 2.86
C LEU A 36 -2.86 2.66 2.66
N ASN A 37 -3.52 2.13 3.68
CA ASN A 37 -4.98 2.02 3.71
C ASN A 37 -5.57 3.38 4.08
N ILE A 38 -6.19 4.06 3.12
CA ILE A 38 -6.78 5.39 3.34
C ILE A 38 -8.23 5.33 3.81
N SER A 39 -8.83 4.13 3.87
CA SER A 39 -10.14 3.90 4.51
C SER A 39 -10.05 3.81 6.04
N GLU A 40 -8.84 3.70 6.58
CA GLU A 40 -8.57 3.49 7.99
C GLU A 40 -7.95 4.75 8.64
N SER A 41 -8.33 5.04 9.88
CA SER A 41 -7.68 6.11 10.67
C SER A 41 -6.22 5.78 10.94
N LYS A 42 -5.34 6.77 10.87
CA LYS A 42 -3.90 6.61 11.14
C LYS A 42 -3.61 6.04 12.53
N GLU A 43 -4.44 6.37 13.52
CA GLU A 43 -4.36 5.85 14.89
C GLU A 43 -4.58 4.34 14.93
N LYS A 44 -5.61 3.86 14.23
CA LYS A 44 -5.90 2.42 14.09
C LYS A 44 -4.79 1.70 13.34
N ALA A 45 -4.29 2.28 12.24
CA ALA A 45 -3.15 1.71 11.51
C ALA A 45 -1.91 1.61 12.41
N LEU A 46 -1.61 2.66 13.20
CA LEU A 46 -0.50 2.66 14.17
C LEU A 46 -0.66 1.58 15.25
N GLU A 47 -1.89 1.42 15.76
CA GLU A 47 -2.27 0.32 16.65
C GLU A 47 -1.89 -1.04 16.06
N GLU A 48 -2.34 -1.32 14.83
CA GLU A 48 -2.10 -2.60 14.14
C GLU A 48 -0.61 -2.88 13.94
N TRP A 49 0.18 -1.87 13.56
CA TRP A 49 1.63 -2.01 13.43
C TRP A 49 2.33 -2.27 14.77
N ARG A 50 1.91 -1.59 15.85
CA ARG A 50 2.45 -1.83 17.21
C ARG A 50 2.09 -3.21 17.73
N TYR A 51 0.87 -3.68 17.46
CA TYR A 51 0.45 -5.05 17.80
C TYR A 51 1.27 -6.10 17.07
N TYR A 52 1.57 -5.85 15.80
CA TYR A 52 2.46 -6.71 15.05
C TYR A 52 3.87 -6.77 15.67
N GLN A 53 4.39 -5.64 16.14
CA GLN A 53 5.70 -5.56 16.79
C GLN A 53 5.72 -6.24 18.18
N ASN A 54 4.69 -6.05 18.98
CA ASN A 54 4.55 -6.64 20.31
C ASN A 54 3.10 -7.12 20.54
N PRO A 55 2.81 -8.40 20.29
CA PRO A 55 1.45 -8.93 20.44
C PRO A 55 0.90 -8.85 21.87
N ASN A 56 1.77 -8.75 22.88
CA ASN A 56 1.36 -8.72 24.30
C ASN A 56 0.73 -7.39 24.74
N THR A 57 0.76 -6.36 23.89
CA THR A 57 0.10 -5.08 24.17
C THR A 57 -1.32 -5.01 23.60
N ALA A 58 -1.79 -6.07 22.92
CA ALA A 58 -3.12 -6.11 22.32
C ALA A 58 -4.23 -6.14 23.38
N PRO A 59 -5.28 -5.32 23.25
CA PRO A 59 -6.46 -5.42 24.09
C PRO A 59 -7.15 -6.77 23.87
N PHE A 60 -7.60 -7.38 24.97
CA PHE A 60 -8.11 -8.75 25.04
C PHE A 60 -9.22 -9.06 24.02
N GLU A 61 -10.05 -8.07 23.66
CA GLU A 61 -11.14 -8.20 22.68
C GLU A 61 -10.70 -8.52 21.23
N ARG A 62 -9.42 -8.32 20.85
CA ARG A 62 -8.97 -8.46 19.45
C ARG A 62 -8.04 -9.66 19.19
N MET A 63 -7.98 -10.64 20.11
CA MET A 63 -7.14 -11.83 19.96
C MET A 63 -7.56 -12.81 18.84
N GLU A 64 -8.65 -12.55 18.11
CA GLU A 64 -9.12 -13.43 17.02
C GLU A 64 -8.15 -13.53 15.83
N HIS A 65 -7.24 -12.56 15.65
CA HIS A 65 -6.28 -12.53 14.53
C HIS A 65 -4.86 -13.00 14.88
N VAL A 66 -4.62 -13.42 16.13
CA VAL A 66 -3.30 -13.86 16.58
C VAL A 66 -3.18 -15.37 16.39
N TYR A 67 -2.28 -15.82 15.52
CA TYR A 67 -2.02 -17.23 15.19
C TYR A 67 -1.41 -18.07 16.35
N ARG A 68 -1.44 -17.56 17.59
CA ARG A 68 -1.02 -18.26 18.81
C ARG A 68 -1.93 -17.87 19.98
N PRO A 69 -2.90 -18.73 20.36
CA PRO A 69 -3.66 -18.50 21.56
C PRO A 69 -2.79 -18.91 22.77
N ILE A 70 -2.41 -17.95 23.61
CA ILE A 70 -2.05 -18.26 24.99
C ILE A 70 -3.32 -18.03 25.82
N ILE A 71 -4.02 -19.13 26.12
CA ILE A 71 -5.25 -19.14 26.89
C ILE A 71 -4.88 -19.08 28.39
N TYR A 72 -5.27 -18.02 29.09
CA TYR A 72 -5.31 -17.99 30.55
C TYR A 72 -6.76 -17.77 31.00
N GLY A 73 -7.39 -18.84 31.49
CA GLY A 73 -8.67 -18.78 32.22
C GLY A 73 -9.90 -18.54 31.33
N ILE A 74 -10.75 -19.55 31.20
CA ILE A 74 -12.07 -19.43 30.58
C ILE A 74 -13.07 -19.27 31.72
N ASP A 75 -13.76 -18.15 31.79
CA ASP A 75 -14.98 -18.02 32.60
C ASP A 75 -16.18 -18.29 31.68
N LEU A 76 -17.02 -19.25 32.06
CA LEU A 76 -18.00 -19.93 31.19
C LEU A 76 -19.42 -19.36 31.31
N GLU A 77 -19.59 -18.07 31.56
CA GLU A 77 -20.92 -17.48 31.69
C GLU A 77 -20.99 -16.12 31.00
N THR A 78 -21.33 -16.16 29.69
CA THR A 78 -22.27 -15.28 28.95
C THR A 78 -21.83 -15.20 27.48
N PRO A 79 -22.58 -15.75 26.51
CA PRO A 79 -22.30 -15.50 25.09
C PRO A 79 -22.84 -14.11 24.74
N GLU A 80 -21.98 -13.09 24.74
CA GLU A 80 -22.32 -11.83 24.08
C GLU A 80 -22.47 -12.08 22.57
N PRO A 81 -23.47 -11.49 21.90
CA PRO A 81 -23.62 -11.63 20.47
C PRO A 81 -22.44 -10.97 19.77
N GLU A 82 -21.60 -11.79 19.13
CA GLU A 82 -20.49 -11.40 18.25
C GLU A 82 -20.88 -10.19 17.39
N GLN A 83 -20.40 -9.00 17.75
CA GLN A 83 -20.47 -7.84 16.87
C GLN A 83 -19.55 -8.13 15.69
N LYS A 84 -20.10 -8.68 14.60
CA LYS A 84 -19.42 -8.67 13.30
C LYS A 84 -19.13 -7.22 12.94
N ALA A 85 -17.91 -6.78 13.24
CA ALA A 85 -17.40 -5.49 12.82
C ALA A 85 -17.67 -5.37 11.32
N ARG A 86 -18.49 -4.40 10.91
CA ARG A 86 -18.68 -4.07 9.50
C ARG A 86 -17.29 -3.76 8.95
N SER A 87 -16.70 -4.66 8.17
CA SER A 87 -15.40 -4.38 7.57
C SER A 87 -15.61 -3.22 6.59
N VAL A 88 -15.08 -2.06 6.93
CA VAL A 88 -15.04 -0.93 6.02
C VAL A 88 -14.23 -1.38 4.81
N LYS A 89 -14.79 -1.19 3.61
CA LYS A 89 -14.11 -1.56 2.37
C LYS A 89 -12.76 -0.82 2.31
N ALA A 90 -11.66 -1.58 2.38
CA ALA A 90 -10.32 -1.03 2.30
C ALA A 90 -10.10 -0.39 0.93
N THR A 91 -9.52 0.81 0.95
CA THR A 91 -9.11 1.57 -0.24
C THR A 91 -7.65 1.95 -0.03
N TYR A 92 -6.80 1.63 -1.00
CA TYR A 92 -5.37 1.83 -0.84
C TYR A 92 -4.84 3.02 -1.66
N LYS A 93 -3.91 3.76 -1.05
CA LYS A 93 -3.03 4.72 -1.71
C LYS A 93 -1.63 4.12 -1.76
N LEU A 94 -1.04 4.09 -2.95
CA LEU A 94 0.28 3.54 -3.20
C LEU A 94 1.24 4.68 -3.59
N LEU A 95 2.47 4.60 -3.10
CA LEU A 95 3.60 5.35 -3.67
C LEU A 95 4.29 4.43 -4.67
N LEU A 96 4.36 4.86 -5.93
CA LEU A 96 4.97 4.10 -7.01
C LEU A 96 6.22 4.82 -7.52
N ARG A 97 7.17 4.03 -8.02
CA ARG A 97 8.36 4.52 -8.71
C ARG A 97 8.41 3.95 -10.12
N ASP A 98 8.38 4.80 -11.15
CA ASP A 98 8.49 4.34 -12.54
C ASP A 98 9.92 3.88 -12.89
N CYS A 99 10.09 3.31 -14.08
CA CYS A 99 11.40 2.88 -14.59
C CYS A 99 12.40 4.03 -14.83
N PHE A 100 11.94 5.28 -14.84
CA PHE A 100 12.77 6.48 -14.96
C PHE A 100 13.16 7.06 -13.59
N GLY A 101 12.68 6.46 -12.51
CA GLY A 101 12.99 6.86 -11.14
C GLY A 101 12.09 7.95 -10.58
N ASN A 102 11.00 8.30 -11.26
CA ASN A 102 10.03 9.28 -10.80
C ASN A 102 9.07 8.66 -9.79
N TYR A 103 8.77 9.40 -8.72
CA TYR A 103 7.85 9.00 -7.68
C TYR A 103 6.50 9.67 -7.87
N PHE A 104 5.42 8.91 -7.69
CA PHE A 104 4.06 9.43 -7.80
C PHE A 104 3.09 8.60 -6.99
N TYR A 105 1.93 9.19 -6.67
CA TYR A 105 0.88 8.50 -5.95
C TYR A 105 -0.14 7.87 -6.90
N ALA A 106 -0.58 6.68 -6.55
CA ALA A 106 -1.70 6.01 -7.18
C ALA A 106 -2.78 5.71 -6.15
N ILE A 107 -4.04 5.87 -6.53
CA ILE A 107 -5.21 5.59 -5.69
C ILE A 107 -5.99 4.44 -6.32
N GLU A 108 -6.40 3.50 -5.48
CA GLU A 108 -7.32 2.44 -5.86
C GLU A 108 -8.72 3.01 -6.13
N LEU A 109 -9.12 3.05 -7.41
CA LEU A 109 -10.47 3.47 -7.80
C LEU A 109 -11.43 2.28 -7.88
N GLU A 110 -10.96 1.16 -8.42
CA GLU A 110 -11.66 -0.13 -8.38
C GLU A 110 -10.89 -1.11 -7.52
N GLU A 111 -11.61 -2.04 -6.90
CA GLU A 111 -11.03 -3.06 -6.05
C GLU A 111 -10.04 -3.96 -6.81
N LEU A 112 -8.78 -3.89 -6.40
CA LEU A 112 -7.65 -4.65 -6.92
C LEU A 112 -7.52 -5.96 -6.12
N PRO A 113 -7.75 -7.13 -6.74
CA PRO A 113 -7.75 -8.41 -6.03
C PRO A 113 -6.44 -8.71 -5.28
N PHE A 114 -5.30 -8.30 -5.83
CA PHE A 114 -3.99 -8.51 -5.22
C PHE A 114 -3.78 -7.66 -3.96
N LEU A 115 -4.56 -6.61 -3.71
CA LEU A 115 -4.49 -5.82 -2.49
C LEU A 115 -5.45 -6.31 -1.40
N ARG A 116 -6.08 -7.47 -1.56
CA ARG A 116 -7.10 -7.95 -0.63
C ARG A 116 -6.52 -8.94 0.38
N PRO A 117 -6.89 -8.86 1.67
CA PRO A 117 -6.33 -9.71 2.72
C PRO A 117 -6.51 -11.23 2.50
N GLY A 118 -7.49 -11.64 1.70
CA GLY A 118 -7.72 -13.06 1.37
C GLY A 118 -6.56 -13.72 0.62
N THR A 119 -5.65 -12.92 0.03
CA THR A 119 -4.40 -13.38 -0.55
C THR A 119 -3.27 -13.14 0.47
N ASN A 120 -3.27 -13.88 1.58
CA ASN A 120 -2.27 -13.83 2.66
C ASN A 120 -0.84 -14.12 2.14
N THR A 121 -0.23 -13.16 1.45
CA THR A 121 1.10 -13.28 0.85
C THR A 121 2.17 -12.71 1.78
N THR A 122 1.83 -11.74 2.64
CA THR A 122 2.77 -11.20 3.62
C THR A 122 2.44 -11.67 5.03
N LYS A 123 3.48 -11.85 5.84
CA LYS A 123 3.34 -12.07 7.28
C LYS A 123 3.08 -10.77 8.03
N THR A 124 2.77 -9.65 7.37
CA THR A 124 2.71 -8.29 7.94
C THR A 124 1.33 -7.67 7.69
N PRO A 125 1.01 -6.50 8.28
CA PRO A 125 -0.23 -5.79 7.96
C PRO A 125 -0.37 -5.34 6.49
N LEU A 126 0.69 -5.42 5.67
CA LEU A 126 0.62 -5.07 4.26
C LEU A 126 -0.06 -6.17 3.42
N PRO A 127 -0.89 -5.81 2.43
CA PRO A 127 -1.55 -6.79 1.58
C PRO A 127 -0.59 -7.49 0.59
N ILE A 128 0.50 -6.82 0.20
CA ILE A 128 1.55 -7.33 -0.70
C ILE A 128 2.93 -6.84 -0.23
N PRO A 129 4.03 -7.56 -0.55
CA PRO A 129 5.37 -7.10 -0.21
C PRO A 129 5.75 -5.84 -1.00
N LEU A 130 6.56 -4.97 -0.38
CA LEU A 130 7.11 -3.80 -1.07
C LEU A 130 8.18 -4.22 -2.08
N GLY A 131 8.36 -3.41 -3.12
CA GLY A 131 9.29 -3.67 -4.23
C GLY A 131 8.69 -4.47 -5.37
N GLY A 132 7.45 -4.97 -5.25
CA GLY A 132 6.76 -5.65 -6.35
C GLY A 132 6.47 -4.71 -7.52
N CYS A 133 6.26 -5.28 -8.71
CA CYS A 133 6.04 -4.52 -9.93
C CYS A 133 4.55 -4.44 -10.26
N ILE A 134 4.04 -3.23 -10.45
CA ILE A 134 2.73 -2.96 -11.02
C ILE A 134 2.92 -2.47 -12.45
N THR A 135 2.23 -3.09 -13.40
CA THR A 135 2.08 -2.56 -14.75
C THR A 135 0.76 -1.82 -14.84
N LEU A 136 0.84 -0.51 -15.09
CA LEU A 136 -0.28 0.34 -15.41
C LEU A 136 -0.54 0.26 -16.92
N GLY A 137 -1.74 -0.11 -17.32
CA GLY A 137 -2.12 -0.25 -18.72
C GLY A 137 -2.28 1.11 -19.41
N LYS A 138 -2.18 1.09 -20.74
CA LYS A 138 -2.60 2.22 -21.58
C LYS A 138 -4.06 2.59 -21.29
N GLY A 139 -4.36 3.88 -21.23
CA GLY A 139 -5.68 4.40 -20.87
C GLY A 139 -5.92 4.53 -19.36
N THR A 140 -4.92 4.28 -18.52
CA THR A 140 -5.06 4.54 -17.07
C THR A 140 -5.21 6.05 -16.85
N LEU A 141 -6.24 6.43 -16.11
CA LEU A 141 -6.58 7.82 -15.84
C LEU A 141 -5.62 8.44 -14.82
N ILE A 142 -5.20 9.66 -15.07
CA ILE A 142 -4.42 10.53 -14.20
C ILE A 142 -5.27 11.77 -13.96
N ALA A 143 -5.61 12.05 -12.71
CA ALA A 143 -6.41 13.21 -12.34
C ALA A 143 -5.90 13.78 -11.02
N ASP A 144 -5.84 15.11 -10.93
CA ASP A 144 -5.43 15.84 -9.73
C ASP A 144 -4.08 15.36 -9.13
N GLY A 145 -3.15 14.97 -10.00
CA GLY A 145 -1.83 14.45 -9.61
C GLY A 145 -1.81 13.01 -9.09
N PHE A 146 -2.93 12.28 -9.19
CA PHE A 146 -3.03 10.86 -8.84
C PHE A 146 -3.25 9.99 -10.07
N VAL A 147 -2.58 8.84 -10.09
CA VAL A 147 -2.95 7.74 -11.00
C VAL A 147 -4.11 6.97 -10.41
N LEU A 148 -5.21 6.85 -11.16
CA LEU A 148 -6.42 6.16 -10.71
C LEU A 148 -6.43 4.72 -11.22
N MET A 149 -6.15 3.79 -10.31
CA MET A 149 -5.98 2.38 -10.64
C MET A 149 -7.33 1.67 -10.78
N LYS A 150 -7.51 0.97 -11.91
CA LYS A 150 -8.68 0.13 -12.19
C LYS A 150 -8.25 -1.31 -12.38
N LYS A 151 -9.11 -2.26 -12.00
CA LYS A 151 -8.78 -3.69 -11.95
C LYS A 151 -8.28 -4.24 -13.29
N HIS A 152 -8.89 -3.81 -14.39
CA HIS A 152 -8.57 -4.30 -15.74
C HIS A 152 -7.35 -3.62 -16.38
N LEU A 153 -6.83 -2.54 -15.77
CA LEU A 153 -5.66 -1.80 -16.24
C LEU A 153 -4.44 -1.98 -15.33
N CYS A 154 -4.52 -2.87 -14.35
CA CYS A 154 -3.46 -3.07 -13.39
C CYS A 154 -3.14 -4.55 -13.27
N THR A 155 -1.89 -4.90 -13.50
CA THR A 155 -1.35 -6.23 -13.21
C THR A 155 -0.21 -6.11 -12.21
N TYR A 156 -0.14 -7.07 -11.29
CA TYR A 156 0.87 -7.11 -10.25
C TYR A 156 1.78 -8.34 -10.44
N GLN A 157 3.07 -8.14 -10.24
CA GLN A 157 4.09 -9.16 -10.22
C GLN A 157 4.81 -9.10 -8.88
N GLU A 158 4.92 -10.25 -8.22
CA GLU A 158 5.63 -10.35 -6.95
C GLU A 158 7.11 -9.95 -7.10
N PRO A 159 7.69 -9.27 -6.10
CA PRO A 159 9.09 -8.89 -6.14
C PRO A 159 10.01 -10.11 -6.11
N ASP A 160 11.17 -9.98 -6.75
CA ASP A 160 12.29 -10.89 -6.49
C ASP A 160 12.77 -10.67 -5.03
N PRO A 161 12.68 -11.70 -4.16
CA PRO A 161 13.09 -11.59 -2.76
C PRO A 161 14.60 -11.36 -2.60
N PHE A 162 15.40 -11.66 -3.63
CA PHE A 162 16.85 -11.50 -3.57
C PHE A 162 17.34 -10.13 -4.01
N SER A 163 16.49 -9.34 -4.68
CA SER A 163 16.82 -8.00 -5.15
C SER A 163 17.14 -7.04 -3.99
N GLU A 164 18.11 -6.15 -4.20
CA GLU A 164 18.53 -5.17 -3.20
C GLU A 164 17.40 -4.19 -2.84
N LEU A 165 16.58 -3.81 -3.82
CA LEU A 165 15.43 -2.93 -3.62
C LEU A 165 14.43 -3.55 -2.64
N THR A 166 14.01 -4.79 -2.90
CA THR A 166 13.06 -5.50 -2.04
C THR A 166 13.61 -5.68 -0.63
N LYS A 167 14.88 -6.04 -0.50
CA LYS A 167 15.53 -6.13 0.83
C LYS A 167 15.50 -4.80 1.56
N SER A 168 15.94 -3.72 0.91
CA SER A 168 16.00 -2.38 1.51
C SER A 168 14.62 -1.86 1.94
N LEU A 169 13.58 -2.10 1.12
CA LEU A 169 12.22 -1.66 1.44
C LEU A 169 11.58 -2.45 2.58
N ASN A 170 11.83 -3.76 2.65
CA ASN A 170 11.21 -4.63 3.65
C ASN A 170 12.07 -4.82 4.91
N GLU A 171 13.33 -4.39 4.91
CA GLU A 171 14.18 -4.35 6.10
C GLU A 171 13.63 -3.34 7.12
N ASN A 172 13.47 -3.79 8.37
CA ASN A 172 12.85 -3.01 9.45
C ASN A 172 11.51 -2.37 9.06
N LEU A 173 10.71 -3.06 8.23
CA LEU A 173 9.44 -2.56 7.71
C LEU A 173 8.50 -2.06 8.82
N VAL A 174 8.43 -2.80 9.93
CA VAL A 174 7.56 -2.48 11.07
C VAL A 174 7.95 -1.15 11.71
N GLY A 175 9.23 -0.99 12.06
CA GLY A 175 9.73 0.24 12.67
C GLY A 175 9.53 1.46 11.77
N LYS A 176 9.86 1.30 10.47
CA LYS A 176 9.68 2.36 9.46
C LYS A 176 8.22 2.82 9.35
N ASN A 177 7.25 1.89 9.36
CA ASN A 177 5.84 2.23 9.28
C ASN A 177 5.34 2.92 10.56
N ILE A 178 5.77 2.44 11.73
CA ILE A 178 5.43 3.09 13.02
C ILE A 178 5.92 4.54 13.03
N GLU A 179 7.20 4.76 12.76
CA GLU A 179 7.83 6.08 12.77
C GLU A 179 7.15 7.03 11.77
N MET A 180 6.89 6.55 10.55
CA MET A 180 6.20 7.32 9.52
C MET A 180 4.79 7.72 9.94
N ILE A 181 3.99 6.79 10.48
CA ILE A 181 2.61 7.09 10.90
C ILE A 181 2.61 8.07 12.09
N GLU A 182 3.54 7.90 13.03
CA GLU A 182 3.71 8.84 14.15
C GLU A 182 4.05 10.25 13.67
N HIS A 183 4.96 10.39 12.71
CA HIS A 183 5.28 11.67 12.08
C HIS A 183 4.03 12.29 11.43
N LEU A 184 3.29 11.51 10.65
CA LEU A 184 2.06 11.95 9.97
C LEU A 184 0.91 12.33 10.94
N LEU A 185 0.94 11.86 12.18
CA LEU A 185 0.00 12.21 13.24
C LEU A 185 0.43 13.47 14.00
N ASN A 186 1.74 13.68 14.16
CA ASN A 186 2.28 14.87 14.82
C ASN A 186 2.17 16.11 13.94
N ASP A 187 2.35 15.98 12.61
CA ASP A 187 2.20 17.10 11.66
C ASP A 187 0.75 17.65 11.57
N LEU A 188 -0.23 16.91 12.09
CA LEU A 188 -1.64 17.30 12.11
C LEU A 188 -2.05 18.04 13.39
N LYS A 189 -1.16 18.19 14.37
CA LYS A 189 -1.39 18.87 15.64
C LYS A 189 -0.82 20.29 15.61
#